data_AF-A0ABD5JGL6-F1
#
_entry.id   AF-A0ABD5JGL6-F1
#
_cell.length_a   1.000
_cell.length_b   1.000
_cell.length_c   1.000
_cell.angle_alpha   90.00
_cell.angle_beta   90.00
_cell.angle_gamma   90.00
#
_symmetry.space_group_name_H-M   'P 1'
#
loop_
_entity.id
_entity.type
_entity.pdbx_description
1 polymer ?
#
loop_
_entity_poly.entity_id
_entity_poly.type
_entity_poly.pdbx_seq_one_letter_code
_entity_poly.pdbx_strand_id
1 'polypeptide(L)'
;MRAYLARVDAVLVQAVIAAALSFAHLHDLASAAGQNGWKAWAYPVSVDLLLVAAWRRLRSGASKAAGWCWFVVALAASLGANVATAGLLDLTDVPAWLRILVAGWPAVAFLGGTLLAHTAPAPETASASAEPTEAVPVPAAPKTAGPTTTPEPEPQQSSPHVPAALVNHARKLADDHHARTGSPIDPETLRARLGVPAPLADAIASRL
;
A
#
# COMPACT_ATOMS: atom_id res chain seq x y z
N MET A 1 -29.15 -15.99 -13.42
CA MET A 1 -28.27 -14.81 -13.19
C MET A 1 -28.94 -13.61 -12.48
N ARG A 2 -30.27 -13.41 -12.52
CA ARG A 2 -30.92 -12.21 -11.93
C ARG A 2 -30.95 -12.14 -10.39
N ALA A 3 -30.90 -13.27 -9.67
CA ALA A 3 -30.96 -13.29 -8.21
C ALA A 3 -29.67 -12.82 -7.52
N TYR A 4 -28.53 -12.83 -8.21
CA TYR A 4 -27.25 -12.35 -7.66
C TYR A 4 -27.18 -10.82 -7.65
N LEU A 5 -27.77 -10.15 -8.65
CA LEU A 5 -27.79 -8.69 -8.73
C LEU A 5 -28.66 -8.05 -7.64
N ALA A 6 -29.83 -8.62 -7.32
CA ALA A 6 -30.73 -8.07 -6.30
C ALA A 6 -30.21 -8.22 -4.85
N ARG A 7 -29.43 -9.26 -4.55
CA ARG A 7 -28.83 -9.46 -3.22
C ARG A 7 -27.58 -8.60 -3.02
N VAL A 8 -26.84 -8.34 -4.10
CA VAL A 8 -25.71 -7.43 -4.07
C VAL A 8 -26.17 -6.02 -3.73
N ASP A 9 -27.39 -5.61 -4.08
CA ASP A 9 -27.91 -4.29 -3.71
C ASP A 9 -28.20 -4.16 -2.21
N ALA A 10 -29.03 -5.03 -1.62
CA ALA A 10 -29.43 -4.89 -0.21
C ALA A 10 -28.26 -5.07 0.77
N VAL A 11 -27.38 -6.05 0.53
CA VAL A 11 -26.24 -6.31 1.42
C VAL A 11 -25.17 -5.23 1.27
N LEU A 12 -24.93 -4.74 0.05
CA LEU A 12 -23.98 -3.63 -0.16
C LEU A 12 -24.51 -2.35 0.47
N VAL A 13 -25.80 -2.03 0.29
CA VAL A 13 -26.44 -0.89 0.94
C VAL A 13 -26.32 -1.00 2.46
N GLN A 14 -26.61 -2.18 3.03
CA GLN A 14 -26.45 -2.40 4.48
C GLN A 14 -24.98 -2.25 4.92
N ALA A 15 -24.02 -2.76 4.15
CA ALA A 15 -22.61 -2.64 4.46
C ALA A 15 -22.14 -1.18 4.42
N VAL A 16 -22.61 -0.39 3.46
CA VAL A 16 -22.31 1.04 3.35
C VAL A 16 -22.90 1.81 4.53
N ILE A 17 -24.16 1.54 4.89
CA ILE A 17 -24.80 2.16 6.06
C ILE A 17 -24.05 1.81 7.34
N ALA A 18 -23.73 0.53 7.55
CA ALA A 18 -23.00 0.06 8.71
C ALA A 18 -21.59 0.67 8.79
N ALA A 19 -20.89 0.77 7.65
CA ALA A 19 -19.59 1.43 7.57
C ALA A 19 -19.69 2.92 7.91
N ALA A 20 -20.67 3.64 7.37
CA ALA A 20 -20.88 5.05 7.64
C ALA A 20 -21.18 5.33 9.13
N LEU A 21 -22.00 4.49 9.77
CA LEU A 21 -22.29 4.61 11.21
C LEU A 21 -21.05 4.30 12.06
N SER A 22 -20.32 3.23 11.75
CA SER A 22 -19.09 2.91 12.48
C SER A 22 -18.00 3.97 12.29
N PHE A 23 -17.90 4.53 11.09
CA PHE A 23 -17.00 5.62 10.77
C PHE A 23 -17.25 6.84 11.66
N ALA A 24 -18.52 7.25 11.78
CA ALA A 24 -18.90 8.38 12.62
C ALA A 24 -18.53 8.12 14.10
N HIS A 25 -18.83 6.94 14.63
CA HIS A 25 -18.50 6.60 16.01
C HIS A 25 -16.99 6.55 16.29
N LEU A 26 -16.19 6.05 15.35
CA LEU A 26 -14.73 6.08 15.44
C LEU A 26 -14.17 7.50 15.38
N HIS A 27 -14.75 8.36 14.54
CA HIS A 27 -14.41 9.77 14.45
C HIS A 27 -14.73 10.51 15.76
N ASP A 28 -15.92 10.28 16.31
CA ASP A 28 -16.36 10.87 17.58
C ASP A 28 -15.44 10.42 18.72
N LEU A 29 -15.10 9.13 18.76
CA LEU A 29 -14.17 8.58 19.73
C LEU A 29 -12.76 9.17 19.60
N ALA A 30 -12.28 9.36 18.37
CA ALA A 30 -10.99 9.98 18.12
C ALA A 30 -10.96 11.45 18.54
N SER A 31 -12.02 12.20 18.24
CA SER A 31 -12.18 13.60 18.65
C SER A 31 -12.25 13.71 20.17
N ALA A 32 -13.05 12.85 20.82
CA ALA A 32 -13.15 12.76 22.28
C ALA A 32 -11.82 12.38 22.94
N ALA A 33 -10.99 11.56 22.28
CA ALA A 33 -9.64 11.25 22.74
C ALA A 33 -8.63 12.42 22.61
N GLY A 34 -9.05 13.53 21.99
CA GLY A 34 -8.24 14.73 21.76
C GLY A 34 -7.55 14.77 20.39
N GLN A 35 -7.90 13.87 19.47
CA GLN A 35 -7.29 13.79 18.13
C GLN A 35 -8.09 14.59 17.10
N ASN A 36 -8.27 15.89 17.33
CA ASN A 36 -9.19 16.74 16.58
C ASN A 36 -8.74 17.07 15.13
N GLY A 37 -9.69 17.59 14.35
CA GLY A 37 -9.44 18.06 12.98
C GLY A 37 -9.21 16.92 12.01
N TRP A 38 -8.30 17.08 11.04
CA TRP A 38 -8.04 16.07 10.00
C TRP A 38 -7.60 14.71 10.56
N LYS A 39 -6.98 14.69 11.75
CA LYS A 39 -6.51 13.45 12.40
C LYS A 39 -7.68 12.54 12.78
N ALA A 40 -8.77 13.09 13.31
CA ALA A 40 -9.96 12.33 13.71
C ALA A 40 -10.56 11.55 12.53
N TRP A 41 -10.44 12.06 11.30
CA TRP A 41 -10.92 11.39 10.08
C TRP A 41 -9.98 10.27 9.62
N ALA A 42 -8.68 10.34 9.93
CA ALA A 42 -7.71 9.33 9.53
C ALA A 42 -7.87 8.01 10.30
N TYR A 43 -8.35 8.07 11.55
CA TYR A 43 -8.59 6.88 12.38
C TYR A 43 -9.57 5.90 11.74
N PRO A 44 -10.83 6.27 11.45
CA PRO A 44 -11.77 5.34 10.84
C PRO A 44 -11.31 4.84 9.47
N VAL A 45 -10.71 5.69 8.63
CA VAL A 45 -10.15 5.25 7.34
C VAL A 45 -9.10 4.15 7.52
N SER A 46 -8.22 4.27 8.52
CA SER A 46 -7.21 3.25 8.79
C SER A 46 -7.81 1.91 9.24
N VAL A 47 -8.90 1.94 10.03
CA VAL A 47 -9.64 0.75 10.47
C VAL A 47 -10.27 0.07 9.26
N ASP A 48 -10.92 0.83 8.38
CA ASP A 48 -11.60 0.30 7.20
C ASP A 48 -10.62 -0.35 6.22
N LEU A 49 -9.48 0.30 5.95
CA LEU A 49 -8.44 -0.26 5.10
C LEU A 49 -7.88 -1.57 5.67
N LEU A 50 -7.70 -1.65 6.98
CA LEU A 50 -7.26 -2.86 7.66
C LEU A 50 -8.31 -3.97 7.53
N LEU A 51 -9.60 -3.67 7.73
CA LEU A 51 -10.69 -4.62 7.60
C LEU A 51 -10.80 -5.16 6.16
N VAL A 52 -10.69 -4.27 5.17
CA VAL A 52 -10.69 -4.64 3.75
C VAL A 52 -9.47 -5.49 3.40
N ALA A 53 -8.29 -5.16 3.91
CA ALA A 53 -7.07 -5.95 3.69
C ALA A 53 -7.19 -7.35 4.32
N ALA A 54 -7.70 -7.43 5.56
CA ALA A 54 -7.92 -8.68 6.27
C ALA A 54 -8.94 -9.58 5.54
N TRP A 55 -10.06 -8.99 5.10
CA TRP A 55 -11.08 -9.68 4.32
C TRP A 55 -10.53 -10.22 2.99
N ARG A 56 -9.75 -9.39 2.27
CA ARG A 56 -9.10 -9.80 1.02
C ARG A 56 -8.17 -10.99 1.25
N ARG A 57 -7.39 -10.97 2.33
CA ARG A 57 -6.49 -12.07 2.72
C ARG A 57 -7.28 -13.35 3.00
N LEU A 58 -8.36 -13.27 3.80
CA LEU A 58 -9.25 -14.39 4.09
C LEU A 58 -9.86 -15.01 2.82
N ARG A 59 -10.29 -14.16 1.86
CA ARG A 59 -10.84 -14.58 0.57
C ARG A 59 -9.81 -15.20 -0.35
N SER A 60 -8.56 -14.75 -0.30
CA SER A 60 -7.46 -15.27 -1.13
C SER A 60 -6.93 -16.64 -0.69
N GLY A 61 -7.31 -17.12 0.50
CA GLY A 61 -6.87 -18.41 1.04
C GLY A 61 -5.43 -18.43 1.59
N ALA A 62 -4.61 -17.43 1.28
CA ALA A 62 -3.24 -17.31 1.79
C ALA A 62 -3.21 -16.97 3.28
N SER A 63 -2.54 -17.79 4.09
CA SER A 63 -2.32 -17.60 5.54
C SER A 63 -3.58 -17.19 6.33
N LYS A 64 -4.60 -18.07 6.35
CA LYS A 64 -5.89 -17.83 7.01
C LYS A 64 -5.77 -17.34 8.46
N ALA A 65 -4.79 -17.84 9.23
CA ALA A 65 -4.59 -17.44 10.62
C ALA A 65 -4.28 -15.95 10.76
N ALA A 66 -3.40 -15.39 9.93
CA ALA A 66 -3.07 -13.97 9.94
C ALA A 66 -4.26 -13.10 9.46
N GLY A 67 -4.96 -13.55 8.42
CA GLY A 67 -6.18 -12.91 7.95
C GLY A 67 -7.26 -12.82 9.04
N TRP A 68 -7.47 -13.91 9.78
CA TRP A 68 -8.45 -13.96 10.87
C TRP A 68 -7.98 -13.11 12.05
N CYS A 69 -6.73 -13.22 12.49
CA CYS A 69 -6.19 -12.42 13.58
C CYS A 69 -6.46 -10.91 13.35
N TRP A 70 -6.07 -10.40 12.18
CA TRP A 70 -6.25 -8.98 11.86
C TRP A 70 -7.71 -8.59 11.59
N PHE A 71 -8.54 -9.51 11.08
CA PHE A 71 -9.97 -9.27 10.94
C PHE A 71 -10.64 -9.13 12.31
N VAL A 72 -10.30 -9.98 13.30
CA VAL A 72 -10.81 -9.84 14.69
C VAL A 72 -10.38 -8.51 15.28
N VAL A 73 -9.12 -8.10 15.10
CA VAL A 73 -8.61 -6.82 15.62
C VAL A 73 -9.38 -5.63 15.03
N ALA A 74 -9.55 -5.59 13.70
CA ALA A 74 -10.30 -4.54 13.04
C ALA A 74 -11.78 -4.52 13.45
N LEU A 75 -12.40 -5.70 13.55
CA LEU A 75 -13.79 -5.85 13.99
C LEU A 75 -13.97 -5.39 15.45
N ALA A 76 -13.04 -5.75 16.34
CA ALA A 76 -13.07 -5.33 17.74
C ALA A 76 -12.92 -3.81 17.89
N ALA A 77 -12.08 -3.17 17.08
CA ALA A 77 -11.94 -1.72 17.06
C ALA A 77 -13.22 -1.02 16.59
N SER A 78 -13.80 -1.49 15.47
CA SER A 78 -15.05 -0.95 14.91
C SER A 78 -16.23 -1.14 15.88
N LEU A 79 -16.38 -2.34 16.46
CA LEU A 79 -17.43 -2.63 17.43
C LEU A 79 -17.21 -1.88 18.75
N GLY A 80 -15.96 -1.78 19.21
CA GLY A 80 -15.61 -1.06 20.43
C GLY A 80 -15.99 0.42 20.37
N ALA A 81 -15.83 1.07 19.20
CA ALA A 81 -16.28 2.44 19.01
C ALA A 81 -17.81 2.60 19.08
N ASN A 82 -18.55 1.66 18.48
CA ASN A 82 -20.01 1.64 18.55
C ASN A 82 -20.49 1.45 20.01
N VAL A 83 -19.84 0.57 20.78
CA VAL A 83 -20.18 0.34 22.19
C VAL A 83 -19.82 1.56 23.05
N ALA A 84 -18.66 2.17 22.83
CA ALA A 84 -18.24 3.35 23.56
C ALA A 84 -19.21 4.53 23.39
N THR A 85 -19.72 4.72 22.16
CA THR A 85 -20.66 5.79 21.84
C THR A 85 -22.11 5.48 22.20
N ALA A 86 -22.45 4.22 22.50
CA ALA A 86 -23.77 3.80 22.97
C ALA A 86 -24.11 4.20 24.43
N GLY A 87 -23.34 5.13 25.02
CA GLY A 87 -23.56 5.64 26.38
C GLY A 87 -22.84 4.86 27.48
N LEU A 88 -22.00 3.87 27.15
CA LEU A 88 -21.15 3.19 28.13
C LEU A 88 -19.93 4.03 28.55
N LEU A 89 -19.54 5.02 27.74
CA LEU A 89 -18.42 5.92 28.00
C LEU A 89 -18.91 7.38 27.97
N ASP A 90 -18.46 8.16 28.94
CA ASP A 90 -18.58 9.61 28.88
C ASP A 90 -17.53 10.15 27.91
N LEU A 91 -17.98 10.57 26.72
CA LEU A 91 -17.11 11.12 25.69
C LEU A 91 -16.60 12.54 26.04
N THR A 92 -17.16 13.16 27.07
CA THR A 92 -16.70 14.43 27.61
C THR A 92 -15.48 14.25 28.52
N ASP A 93 -15.31 13.07 29.10
CA ASP A 93 -14.16 12.70 29.94
C ASP A 93 -13.63 11.30 29.62
N VAL A 94 -12.91 11.21 28.50
CA VAL A 94 -12.38 9.93 28.02
C VAL A 94 -11.21 9.46 28.90
N PRO A 95 -11.27 8.22 29.45
CA PRO A 95 -10.20 7.67 30.26
C PRO A 95 -8.85 7.64 29.55
N ALA A 96 -7.76 7.92 30.28
CA ALA A 96 -6.42 8.03 29.72
C ALA A 96 -5.97 6.79 28.93
N TRP A 97 -6.33 5.58 29.39
CA TRP A 97 -6.01 4.33 28.69
C TRP A 97 -6.66 4.25 27.30
N LEU A 98 -7.88 4.76 27.14
CA LEU A 98 -8.60 4.77 25.87
C LEU A 98 -7.97 5.80 24.92
N ARG A 99 -7.52 6.94 25.46
CA ARG A 99 -6.78 7.96 24.69
C ARG A 99 -5.47 7.41 24.15
N ILE A 100 -4.73 6.65 24.96
CA ILE A 100 -3.49 5.99 24.55
C ILE A 100 -3.78 4.95 23.46
N LEU A 101 -4.82 4.13 23.64
CA LEU A 101 -5.20 3.10 22.67
C LEU A 101 -5.59 3.71 21.32
N VAL A 102 -6.45 4.74 21.33
CA VAL A 102 -6.80 5.50 20.12
C VAL A 102 -5.54 6.11 19.51
N ALA A 103 -4.69 6.78 20.29
CA ALA A 103 -3.47 7.40 19.77
C ALA A 103 -2.50 6.38 19.14
N GLY A 104 -2.39 5.18 19.71
CA GLY A 104 -1.52 4.10 19.21
C GLY A 104 -2.07 3.33 18.01
N TRP A 105 -3.38 3.45 17.73
CA TRP A 105 -4.05 2.72 16.66
C TRP A 105 -3.38 2.80 15.26
N PRO A 106 -2.89 3.96 14.78
CA PRO A 106 -2.32 4.06 13.43
C PRO A 106 -1.10 3.16 13.23
N ALA A 107 -0.28 2.99 14.27
CA ALA A 107 0.88 2.10 14.23
C ALA A 107 0.45 0.62 14.14
N VAL A 108 -0.58 0.23 14.89
CA VAL A 108 -1.17 -1.11 14.85
C VAL A 108 -1.80 -1.39 13.49
N ALA A 109 -2.56 -0.44 12.94
CA ALA A 109 -3.18 -0.56 11.63
C ALA A 109 -2.12 -0.67 10.51
N PHE A 110 -1.03 0.09 10.59
CA PHE A 110 0.08 -0.02 9.65
C PHE A 110 0.79 -1.38 9.74
N LEU A 111 1.07 -1.87 10.96
CA LEU A 111 1.64 -3.21 11.16
C LEU A 111 0.74 -4.29 10.57
N GLY A 112 -0.57 -4.21 10.84
CA GLY A 112 -1.51 -5.18 10.31
C GLY A 112 -1.63 -5.14 8.80
N GLY A 113 -1.74 -3.93 8.23
CA GLY A 113 -1.78 -3.73 6.79
C GLY A 113 -0.51 -4.25 6.10
N THR A 114 0.67 -3.98 6.65
CA THR A 114 1.93 -4.47 6.10
C THR A 114 2.07 -5.99 6.21
N LEU A 115 1.72 -6.59 7.35
CA LEU A 115 1.73 -8.04 7.52
C LEU A 115 0.74 -8.73 6.56
N LEU A 116 -0.47 -8.20 6.42
CA LEU A 116 -1.48 -8.72 5.49
C LEU A 116 -1.08 -8.56 4.03
N ALA A 117 -0.36 -7.49 3.67
CA ALA A 117 0.09 -7.25 2.31
C ALA A 117 1.39 -7.99 1.95
N HIS A 118 2.29 -8.22 2.92
CA HIS A 118 3.67 -8.63 2.65
C HIS A 118 4.14 -9.90 3.38
N THR A 119 3.25 -10.72 3.96
CA THR A 119 3.66 -12.09 4.33
C THR A 119 3.92 -12.89 3.06
N ALA A 120 5.21 -12.99 2.70
CA ALA A 120 5.71 -13.93 1.71
C ALA A 120 5.28 -15.35 2.10
N PRO A 121 4.84 -16.20 1.15
CA PRO A 121 4.72 -17.62 1.42
C PRO A 121 6.08 -18.10 1.91
N ALA A 122 6.14 -18.71 3.09
CA ALA A 122 7.31 -19.51 3.45
C ALA A 122 7.47 -20.57 2.34
N PRO A 123 8.67 -20.75 1.77
CA PRO A 123 8.88 -21.85 0.85
C PRO A 123 8.61 -23.15 1.61
N GLU A 124 7.52 -23.83 1.26
CA GLU A 124 7.27 -25.19 1.68
C GLU A 124 8.48 -26.05 1.29
N THR A 125 8.89 -26.86 2.24
CA THR A 125 10.11 -27.64 2.29
C THR A 125 10.26 -28.52 1.04
N ALA A 126 11.08 -28.10 0.09
CA ALA A 126 11.73 -29.04 -0.82
C ALA A 126 12.87 -29.70 -0.03
N SER A 127 12.58 -30.88 0.52
CA SER A 127 13.61 -31.84 0.88
C SER A 127 14.34 -32.22 -0.42
N ALA A 128 15.49 -31.60 -0.67
CA ALA A 128 16.39 -31.96 -1.74
C ALA A 128 17.83 -31.70 -1.26
N SER A 129 18.51 -32.82 -1.00
CA SER A 129 19.96 -33.04 -1.00
C SER A 129 20.86 -31.82 -0.84
N ALA A 130 21.56 -31.77 0.30
CA ALA A 130 22.74 -30.93 0.45
C ALA A 130 23.80 -31.38 -0.57
N GLU A 131 24.14 -30.50 -1.51
CA GLU A 131 25.39 -30.55 -2.27
C GLU A 131 26.10 -29.17 -2.16
N PRO A 132 27.44 -29.13 -2.07
CA PRO A 132 28.16 -27.96 -1.59
C PRO A 132 28.09 -26.73 -2.50
N THR A 133 28.00 -25.58 -1.83
CA THR A 133 28.11 -24.21 -2.34
C THR A 133 29.24 -24.00 -3.34
N GLU A 134 28.89 -23.64 -4.59
CA GLU A 134 29.76 -22.91 -5.50
C GLU A 134 29.04 -21.62 -5.96
N ALA A 135 29.77 -20.51 -5.94
CA ALA A 135 29.27 -19.15 -6.04
C ALA A 135 28.94 -18.73 -7.48
N VAL A 136 27.75 -18.11 -7.67
CA VAL A 136 27.27 -17.07 -8.64
C VAL A 136 27.74 -17.08 -10.12
N PRO A 137 27.03 -16.47 -11.10
CA PRO A 137 25.69 -15.85 -11.11
C PRO A 137 24.77 -16.33 -12.26
N VAL A 138 23.53 -15.87 -12.18
CA VAL A 138 22.37 -16.05 -13.07
C VAL A 138 22.66 -15.83 -14.57
N PRO A 139 22.12 -16.69 -15.45
CA PRO A 139 21.65 -16.26 -16.77
C PRO A 139 20.13 -16.39 -16.91
N ALA A 140 19.51 -15.32 -17.41
CA ALA A 140 18.08 -15.16 -17.64
C ALA A 140 17.49 -16.23 -18.60
N ALA A 141 16.23 -16.58 -18.33
CA ALA A 141 15.44 -17.56 -19.07
C ALA A 141 15.31 -17.22 -20.57
N PRO A 142 15.28 -18.23 -21.45
CA PRO A 142 14.77 -18.06 -22.80
C PRO A 142 13.53 -18.93 -23.06
N LYS A 143 12.79 -18.48 -24.09
CA LYS A 143 11.86 -19.21 -24.98
C LYS A 143 10.37 -19.11 -24.59
N THR A 144 9.42 -18.78 -25.47
CA THR A 144 9.43 -18.63 -26.94
C THR A 144 8.25 -17.76 -27.36
N ALA A 145 8.46 -16.87 -28.33
CA ALA A 145 7.38 -16.35 -29.16
C ALA A 145 6.86 -17.48 -30.08
N GLY A 146 5.53 -17.67 -30.12
CA GLY A 146 4.88 -18.34 -31.24
C GLY A 146 4.79 -17.37 -32.44
N PRO A 147 4.84 -17.87 -33.69
CA PRO A 147 4.88 -17.02 -34.87
C PRO A 147 3.50 -16.41 -35.12
N THR A 148 3.45 -15.12 -35.44
CA THR A 148 2.27 -14.52 -36.08
C THR A 148 2.73 -13.91 -37.39
N THR A 149 2.35 -14.53 -38.50
CA THR A 149 2.26 -13.84 -39.80
C THR A 149 0.87 -13.21 -39.87
N THR A 150 0.76 -11.88 -39.75
CA THR A 150 0.78 -10.87 -40.86
C THR A 150 -0.64 -10.68 -41.44
N PRO A 151 -1.07 -9.50 -41.94
CA PRO A 151 -0.54 -8.11 -41.85
C PRO A 151 -1.59 -7.05 -41.41
N GLU A 152 -1.18 -5.99 -40.68
CA GLU A 152 -1.89 -4.68 -40.61
C GLU A 152 -0.92 -3.61 -40.00
N PRO A 153 -1.09 -2.26 -40.10
CA PRO A 153 0.01 -1.35 -40.46
C PRO A 153 0.49 -0.47 -39.28
N GLU A 154 1.55 0.32 -39.54
CA GLU A 154 2.12 1.41 -38.70
C GLU A 154 2.81 0.97 -37.38
N PRO A 155 3.52 1.81 -36.58
CA PRO A 155 3.74 3.27 -36.66
C PRO A 155 5.17 3.79 -36.33
N GLN A 156 5.29 5.11 -36.48
CA GLN A 156 6.28 6.09 -36.00
C GLN A 156 7.12 5.72 -34.75
N GLN A 157 8.42 6.01 -34.83
CA GLN A 157 9.42 5.84 -33.78
C GLN A 157 9.09 6.67 -32.51
N SER A 158 8.67 5.98 -31.46
CA SER A 158 8.30 6.58 -30.17
C SER A 158 9.54 6.95 -29.35
N SER A 159 9.67 8.20 -28.93
CA SER A 159 10.66 8.61 -27.92
C SER A 159 10.42 7.88 -26.60
N PRO A 160 11.46 7.58 -25.79
CA PRO A 160 11.29 6.94 -24.50
C PRO A 160 10.44 7.85 -23.59
N HIS A 161 9.31 7.35 -23.10
CA HIS A 161 8.43 8.06 -22.19
C HIS A 161 9.12 8.19 -20.82
N VAL A 162 9.80 9.31 -20.59
CA VAL A 162 10.47 9.61 -19.31
C VAL A 162 9.42 10.03 -18.27
N PRO A 163 9.26 9.30 -17.15
CA PRO A 163 8.29 9.68 -16.13
C PRO A 163 8.63 11.04 -15.48
N ALA A 164 7.65 11.93 -15.36
CA ALA A 164 7.85 13.28 -14.82
C ALA A 164 8.43 13.31 -13.39
N ALA A 165 8.10 12.29 -12.58
CA ALA A 165 8.67 12.14 -11.23
C ALA A 165 10.20 11.95 -11.25
N LEU A 166 10.72 11.23 -12.26
CA LEU A 166 12.15 10.99 -12.42
C LEU A 166 12.88 12.26 -12.86
N VAL A 167 12.27 13.07 -13.74
CA VAL A 167 12.80 14.37 -14.15
C VAL A 167 12.84 15.36 -12.98
N ASN A 168 11.80 15.40 -12.14
CA ASN A 168 11.77 16.28 -10.98
C ASN A 168 12.82 15.88 -9.92
N HIS A 169 13.03 14.58 -9.72
CA HIS A 169 14.10 14.09 -8.85
C HIS A 169 15.49 14.44 -9.42
N ALA A 170 15.67 14.26 -10.72
CA ALA A 170 16.91 14.62 -11.40
C ALA A 170 17.23 16.12 -11.31
N ARG A 171 16.21 16.98 -11.42
CA ARG A 171 16.36 18.44 -11.27
C ARG A 171 16.83 18.81 -9.87
N LYS A 172 16.23 18.22 -8.84
CA LYS A 172 16.67 18.41 -7.45
C LYS A 172 18.12 17.99 -7.24
N LEU A 173 18.54 16.86 -7.81
CA LEU A 173 19.93 16.39 -7.74
C LEU A 173 20.91 17.32 -8.48
N ALA A 174 20.48 17.89 -9.61
CA ALA A 174 21.27 18.85 -10.37
C ALA A 174 21.45 20.17 -9.59
N ASP A 175 20.38 20.69 -9.00
CA ASP A 175 20.41 21.91 -8.18
C ASP A 175 21.32 21.73 -6.96
N ASP A 176 21.21 20.60 -6.25
CA ASP A 176 22.05 20.26 -5.10
C ASP A 176 23.54 20.08 -5.49
N HIS A 177 23.80 19.58 -6.70
CA HIS A 177 25.17 19.44 -7.21
C HIS A 177 25.76 20.81 -7.55
N HIS A 178 25.00 21.66 -8.23
CA HIS A 178 25.43 23.00 -8.59
C HIS A 178 25.68 23.87 -7.36
N ALA A 179 24.79 23.82 -6.35
CA ALA A 179 24.97 24.54 -5.10
C ALA A 179 26.25 24.14 -4.33
N ARG A 180 26.71 22.90 -4.51
CA ARG A 180 27.88 22.35 -3.79
C ARG A 180 29.19 22.48 -4.55
N THR A 181 29.15 22.43 -5.88
CA THR A 181 30.35 22.35 -6.74
C THR A 181 30.49 23.53 -7.69
N GLY A 182 29.47 24.37 -7.81
CA GLY A 182 29.41 25.50 -8.75
C GLY A 182 29.29 25.10 -10.22
N SER A 183 29.24 23.80 -10.54
CA SER A 183 29.21 23.29 -11.92
C SER A 183 27.95 22.46 -12.20
N PRO A 184 27.44 22.45 -13.45
CA PRO A 184 26.30 21.60 -13.81
C PRO A 184 26.65 20.11 -13.64
N ILE A 185 25.64 19.28 -13.36
CA ILE A 185 25.84 17.84 -13.15
C ILE A 185 26.06 17.12 -14.49
N ASP A 186 27.11 16.30 -14.57
CA ASP A 186 27.41 15.51 -15.76
C ASP A 186 26.47 14.29 -15.89
N PRO A 187 26.08 13.86 -17.12
CA PRO A 187 25.17 12.73 -17.33
C PRO A 187 25.65 11.42 -16.70
N GLU A 188 26.96 11.17 -16.64
CA GLU A 188 27.51 9.96 -16.01
C GLU A 188 27.34 10.00 -14.49
N THR A 189 27.52 11.17 -13.89
CA THR A 189 27.28 11.40 -12.46
C THR A 189 25.79 11.32 -12.12
N LEU A 190 24.93 11.85 -12.98
CA LEU A 190 23.48 11.78 -12.84
C LEU A 190 22.98 10.33 -12.94
N ARG A 191 23.52 9.56 -13.89
CA ARG A 191 23.26 8.12 -14.05
C ARG A 191 23.63 7.31 -12.82
N ALA A 192 24.84 7.52 -12.29
CA ALA A 192 25.33 6.83 -11.10
C ALA A 192 24.47 7.11 -9.87
N ARG A 193 23.89 8.32 -9.74
CA ARG A 193 23.04 8.70 -8.62
C ARG A 193 21.57 8.25 -8.75
N LEU A 194 21.03 8.26 -9.96
CA LEU A 194 19.65 7.83 -10.22
C LEU A 194 19.51 6.32 -10.41
N GLY A 195 20.60 5.60 -10.70
CA GLY A 195 20.58 4.16 -10.95
C GLY A 195 19.84 3.76 -12.23
N VAL A 196 19.81 4.64 -13.24
CA VAL A 196 19.05 4.46 -14.48
C VAL A 196 19.96 4.07 -15.67
N PRO A 197 19.42 3.42 -16.73
CA PRO A 197 20.19 3.11 -17.94
C PRO A 197 20.70 4.38 -18.66
N ALA A 198 21.87 4.28 -19.31
CA ALA A 198 22.52 5.38 -20.03
C ALA A 198 21.60 6.18 -20.98
N PRO A 199 20.83 5.54 -21.90
CA PRO A 199 19.96 6.29 -22.81
C PRO A 199 18.83 7.04 -22.10
N LEU A 200 18.45 6.62 -20.88
CA LEU A 200 17.46 7.32 -20.06
C LEU A 200 18.08 8.50 -19.31
N ALA A 201 19.32 8.36 -18.83
CA ALA A 201 20.06 9.46 -18.21
C ALA A 201 20.31 10.60 -19.20
N ASP A 202 20.69 10.28 -20.44
CA ASP A 202 20.93 11.27 -21.50
C ASP A 202 19.64 11.99 -21.92
N ALA A 203 18.53 11.25 -22.00
CA ALA A 203 17.21 11.81 -22.26
C ALA A 203 16.72 12.72 -21.12
N ILE A 204 17.18 12.51 -19.89
CA ILE A 204 16.86 13.38 -18.73
C ILE A 204 17.79 14.59 -18.70
N ALA A 205 19.09 14.40 -18.92
CA ALA A 205 20.08 15.47 -18.92
C ALA A 205 19.77 16.53 -19.99
N SER A 206 19.23 16.13 -21.14
CA SER A 206 18.75 17.06 -22.18
C SER A 206 17.49 17.86 -21.81
N ARG A 207 16.89 17.62 -20.63
CA ARG A 207 15.65 18.26 -20.13
C ARG A 207 15.87 19.04 -18.82
N LEU A 208 17.11 19.10 -18.32
CA LEU A 208 17.53 19.85 -17.14
C LEU A 208 18.14 21.19 -17.57
#